data_AF-A0A2K3LZN4-F1
#
_entry.id   AF-A0A2K3LZN4-F1
#
_cell.length_a   1.000
_cell.length_b   1.000
_cell.length_c   1.000
_cell.angle_alpha   90.00
_cell.angle_beta   90.00
_cell.angle_gamma   90.00
#
_symmetry.space_group_name_H-M   'P 1'
#
loop_
_entity.id
_entity.type
_entity.pdbx_description
1 polymer ?
#
loop_
_entity_poly.entity_id
_entity_poly.type
_entity_poly.pdbx_seq_one_letter_code
_entity_poly.pdbx_strand_id
1 'polypeptide(L)'
;MELWTLCSFILSSFFYSNLGKFGGNIFFVTVSKTPNLKNIVRTLFEHCGLREPKFHSNEDAINRLGLLLRQVGRNPILLVLDDVWPGSEGLVEKFKFQMSDYKILVTSRVAFRRFGTPFQLDPLDLDHAVSLFHHFAQLNHNSSYMPDKNLVRE
;
A
#
# COMPACT_ATOMS: atom_id res chain seq x y z
N MET A 1 -4.19 -5.28 -19.11
CA MET A 1 -3.85 -4.32 -18.05
C MET A 1 -3.95 -5.09 -16.74
N GLU A 2 -2.81 -5.55 -16.22
CA GLU A 2 -2.83 -6.30 -14.97
C GLU A 2 -3.19 -5.35 -13.82
N LEU A 3 -4.01 -5.82 -12.88
CA LEU A 3 -4.42 -5.07 -11.68
C LEU A 3 -3.23 -4.44 -10.92
N TRP A 4 -2.02 -5.00 -11.09
CA TRP A 4 -0.75 -4.48 -10.57
C TRP A 4 -0.39 -3.07 -11.07
N THR A 5 -0.66 -2.72 -12.33
CA THR A 5 -0.24 -1.42 -12.90
C THR A 5 -1.08 -0.25 -12.36
N LEU A 6 -2.37 -0.48 -12.10
CA LEU A 6 -3.27 0.53 -11.54
C LEU A 6 -3.01 0.76 -10.05
N CYS A 7 -2.73 -0.31 -9.28
CA CYS A 7 -2.27 -0.15 -7.89
C CYS A 7 -0.98 0.67 -7.83
N SER A 8 -0.01 0.41 -8.70
CA SER A 8 1.26 1.17 -8.71
C SER A 8 1.06 2.67 -8.97
N PHE A 9 0.08 3.06 -9.79
CA PHE A 9 -0.20 4.48 -10.08
C PHE A 9 -0.90 5.21 -8.92
N ILE A 10 -1.92 4.59 -8.33
CA ILE A 10 -2.62 5.15 -7.15
C ILE A 10 -1.64 5.24 -5.97
N LEU A 11 -0.79 4.23 -5.79
CA LEU A 11 0.24 4.22 -4.77
C LEU A 11 1.31 5.28 -5.02
N SER A 12 1.83 5.42 -6.26
CA SER A 12 2.78 6.47 -6.61
C SER A 12 2.28 7.86 -6.20
N SER A 13 1.04 8.21 -6.59
CA SER A 13 0.46 9.52 -6.26
C SER A 13 0.23 9.73 -4.76
N PHE A 14 -0.20 8.67 -4.05
CA PHE A 14 -0.30 8.69 -2.59
C PHE A 14 1.07 8.84 -1.90
N PHE A 15 2.11 8.19 -2.42
CA PHE A 15 3.47 8.31 -1.92
C PHE A 15 4.03 9.72 -2.11
N TYR A 16 3.92 10.29 -3.32
CA TYR A 16 4.42 11.65 -3.62
C TYR A 16 3.75 12.74 -2.75
N SER A 17 2.45 12.61 -2.47
CA SER A 17 1.71 13.56 -1.64
C SER A 17 2.03 13.45 -0.13
N ASN A 18 2.48 12.29 0.33
CA ASN A 18 2.78 12.04 1.76
C ASN A 18 4.27 12.12 2.12
N LEU A 19 5.16 12.25 1.13
CA LEU A 19 6.60 12.43 1.34
C LEU A 19 6.92 13.63 2.26
N GLY A 20 6.11 14.69 2.24
CA GLY A 20 6.36 15.88 3.07
C GLY A 20 6.29 15.61 4.57
N LYS A 21 5.25 14.90 5.04
CA LYS A 21 5.05 14.63 6.48
C LYS A 21 5.84 13.41 6.98
N PHE A 22 5.83 12.34 6.21
CA PHE A 22 6.44 11.07 6.62
C PHE A 22 7.87 10.91 6.09
N GLY A 23 8.33 11.78 5.19
CA GLY A 23 9.64 11.64 4.57
C GLY A 23 9.76 10.28 3.87
N GLY A 24 10.86 9.57 4.15
CA GLY A 24 11.07 8.20 3.73
C GLY A 24 10.47 7.13 4.66
N ASN A 25 9.78 7.50 5.74
CA ASN A 25 9.24 6.55 6.73
C ASN A 25 7.85 6.03 6.36
N ILE A 26 7.69 5.66 5.08
CA ILE A 26 6.49 5.03 4.55
C ILE A 26 6.82 3.56 4.27
N PHE A 27 6.23 2.67 5.05
CA PHE A 27 6.43 1.24 4.93
C PHE A 27 5.24 0.61 4.22
N PHE A 28 5.47 -0.03 3.09
CA PHE A 28 4.41 -0.62 2.29
C PHE A 28 4.51 -2.15 2.26
N VAL A 29 3.40 -2.84 2.50
CA VAL A 29 3.32 -4.29 2.42
C VAL A 29 2.01 -4.72 1.80
N THR A 30 2.07 -5.55 0.75
CA THR A 30 0.91 -6.25 0.22
C THR A 30 0.58 -7.47 1.07
N VAL A 31 -0.67 -7.59 1.51
CA VAL A 31 -1.16 -8.66 2.38
C VAL A 31 -1.84 -9.72 1.54
N SER A 32 -1.31 -10.94 1.56
CA SER A 32 -1.92 -12.06 0.85
C SER A 32 -3.21 -12.55 1.53
N LYS A 33 -4.03 -13.32 0.80
CA LYS A 33 -5.25 -13.95 1.32
C LYS A 33 -5.01 -14.83 2.55
N THR A 34 -3.86 -15.50 2.61
CA THR A 34 -3.40 -16.30 3.75
C THR A 34 -2.19 -15.60 4.38
N PRO A 35 -2.42 -14.54 5.17
CA PRO A 35 -1.35 -13.68 5.61
C PRO A 35 -0.41 -14.41 6.57
N ASN A 36 0.88 -14.36 6.27
CA ASN A 36 1.92 -14.83 7.18
C ASN A 36 2.57 -13.63 7.87
N LEU A 37 2.27 -13.46 9.17
CA LEU A 37 2.77 -12.35 9.97
C LEU A 37 4.29 -12.25 9.95
N LYS A 38 5.02 -13.36 10.09
CA LYS A 38 6.49 -13.35 10.09
C LYS A 38 7.04 -12.87 8.75
N ASN A 39 6.38 -13.21 7.63
CA ASN A 39 6.77 -12.73 6.30
C ASN A 39 6.57 -11.22 6.17
N ILE A 40 5.41 -10.71 6.62
CA ILE A 40 5.12 -9.28 6.62
C ILE A 40 6.17 -8.52 7.44
N VAL A 41 6.44 -8.98 8.67
CA VAL A 41 7.43 -8.35 9.54
C VAL A 41 8.81 -8.38 8.88
N ARG A 42 9.20 -9.50 8.27
CA ARG A 42 10.47 -9.62 7.55
C ARG A 42 10.59 -8.59 6.41
N THR A 43 9.56 -8.42 5.59
CA THR A 43 9.55 -7.38 4.53
C THR A 43 9.75 -5.99 5.11
N LEU A 44 9.17 -5.69 6.28
CA LEU A 44 9.38 -4.40 6.97
C LEU A 44 10.82 -4.20 7.46
N PHE A 45 11.48 -5.27 7.92
CA PHE A 45 12.90 -5.20 8.30
C PHE A 45 13.81 -5.00 7.08
N GLU A 46 13.52 -5.68 5.98
CA GLU A 46 14.26 -5.53 4.71
C GLU A 46 14.16 -4.11 4.17
N HIS A 47 12.99 -3.47 4.27
CA HIS A 47 12.81 -2.06 3.92
C HIS A 47 13.68 -1.10 4.74
N CYS A 48 14.04 -1.47 5.97
CA CYS A 48 14.97 -0.72 6.81
C CYS A 48 16.45 -1.03 6.52
N GLY A 49 16.74 -1.87 5.52
CA GLY A 49 18.10 -2.32 5.20
C GLY A 49 18.70 -3.26 6.24
N LEU A 50 17.87 -3.86 7.09
CA LEU A 50 18.32 -4.79 8.12
C LEU A 50 18.33 -6.22 7.60
N ARG A 51 19.29 -7.02 8.09
CA ARG A 51 19.35 -8.45 7.78
C ARG A 51 18.10 -9.17 8.29
N GLU A 52 17.67 -10.18 7.53
CA GLU A 52 16.53 -11.03 7.81
C GLU A 52 16.56 -11.58 9.26
N PRO A 53 15.65 -11.15 10.14
CA PRO A 53 15.60 -11.67 11.50
C PRO A 53 14.95 -13.06 11.50
N LYS A 54 15.56 -14.00 12.22
CA LYS A 54 14.90 -15.28 12.53
C LYS A 54 13.97 -15.09 13.72
N PHE A 55 12.66 -15.12 13.48
CA PHE A 55 11.64 -14.97 14.51
C PHE A 55 11.23 -16.31 15.12
N HIS A 56 11.27 -16.41 16.45
CA HIS A 56 10.88 -17.62 17.17
C HIS A 56 9.36 -17.82 17.12
N SER A 57 8.60 -16.74 17.36
CA SER A 57 7.14 -16.74 17.36
C SER A 57 6.58 -15.50 16.64
N ASN A 58 5.27 -15.44 16.44
CA ASN A 58 4.61 -14.23 15.93
C ASN A 58 4.74 -13.07 16.93
N GLU A 59 4.71 -13.38 18.22
CA GLU A 59 4.87 -12.40 19.30
C GLU A 59 6.28 -11.81 19.31
N ASP A 60 7.31 -12.64 19.15
CA ASP A 60 8.71 -12.21 18.98
C ASP A 60 8.86 -11.29 17.76
N ALA A 61 8.20 -11.64 16.64
CA ALA A 61 8.23 -10.82 15.43
C ALA A 61 7.60 -9.43 15.65
N ILE A 62 6.41 -9.36 16.26
CA ILE A 62 5.73 -8.09 16.55
C ILE A 62 6.52 -7.23 17.54
N ASN A 63 7.06 -7.84 18.60
CA ASN A 63 7.83 -7.09 19.60
C ASN A 63 9.11 -6.50 19.00
N ARG A 64 9.83 -7.27 18.18
CA ARG A 64 11.02 -6.77 17.46
C ARG A 64 10.66 -5.67 16.47
N LEU A 65 9.54 -5.80 15.76
CA LEU A 65 9.06 -4.75 14.86
C LEU A 65 8.74 -3.46 15.62
N GLY A 66 8.05 -3.55 16.75
CA GLY A 66 7.74 -2.38 17.58
C GLY A 66 8.99 -1.65 18.06
N LEU A 67 10.05 -2.39 18.44
CA LEU A 67 11.35 -1.81 18.78
C LEU A 67 12.01 -1.10 17.59
N LEU A 68 12.00 -1.73 16.42
CA LEU A 68 12.53 -1.14 15.19
C LEU A 68 11.81 0.16 14.84
N LEU A 69 10.48 0.15 14.80
CA LEU A 69 9.69 1.33 14.47
C LEU A 69 9.91 2.46 15.47
N ARG A 70 10.08 2.16 16.77
CA ARG A 70 10.43 3.16 17.79
C ARG A 70 11.82 3.76 17.57
N GLN A 71 12.78 2.97 17.10
CA GLN A 71 14.11 3.45 16.77
C GLN A 71 14.10 4.38 15.55
N VAL A 72 13.27 4.05 14.54
CA VAL A 72 13.06 4.88 13.34
C VAL A 72 12.15 6.09 13.61
N GLY A 73 11.33 6.02 14.67
CA GLY A 73 10.26 6.95 15.04
C GLY A 73 10.69 8.34 15.49
N ARG A 74 11.89 8.81 15.12
CA ARG A 74 12.24 10.24 15.20
C ARG A 74 11.40 11.09 14.25
N ASN A 75 10.90 10.51 13.16
CA ASN A 75 9.94 11.14 12.26
C ASN A 75 8.62 10.35 12.24
N PRO A 76 7.50 10.97 11.83
CA PRO A 76 6.23 10.28 11.63
C PRO A 76 6.37 9.03 10.76
N ILE A 77 5.64 7.98 11.10
CA ILE A 77 5.66 6.71 10.38
C ILE A 77 4.28 6.43 9.79
N LEU A 78 4.26 5.98 8.53
CA LEU A 78 3.07 5.46 7.88
C LEU A 78 3.29 4.01 7.47
N LEU A 79 2.51 3.09 8.04
CA LEU A 79 2.44 1.70 7.59
C LEU A 79 1.24 1.53 6.65
N VAL A 80 1.49 1.17 5.41
CA VAL A 80 0.47 0.85 4.40
C VAL A 80 0.35 -0.66 4.29
N LEU A 81 -0.80 -1.19 4.68
CA LEU A 81 -1.18 -2.59 4.48
C LEU A 81 -2.11 -2.65 3.27
N ASP A 82 -1.59 -3.12 2.16
CA ASP A 82 -2.27 -3.15 0.87
C ASP A 82 -2.99 -4.50 0.62
N ASP A 83 -4.15 -4.45 -0.03
CA ASP A 83 -4.99 -5.62 -0.36
C ASP A 83 -5.37 -6.50 0.85
N VAL A 84 -5.75 -5.88 1.98
CA VAL A 84 -6.15 -6.64 3.18
C VAL A 84 -7.47 -7.36 2.96
N TRP A 85 -7.48 -8.68 3.20
CA TRP A 85 -8.65 -9.53 3.00
C TRP A 85 -9.59 -9.55 4.23
N PRO A 86 -10.92 -9.67 4.04
CA PRO A 86 -11.88 -9.81 5.14
C PRO A 86 -11.48 -10.96 6.09
N GLY A 87 -11.65 -10.77 7.40
CA GLY A 87 -11.21 -11.73 8.43
C GLY A 87 -9.77 -11.53 8.91
N SER A 88 -9.01 -10.65 8.27
CA SER A 88 -7.64 -10.29 8.68
C SER A 88 -7.59 -9.16 9.71
N GLU A 89 -8.70 -8.79 10.33
CA GLU A 89 -8.75 -7.71 11.33
C GLU A 89 -7.78 -7.98 12.49
N GLY A 90 -7.73 -9.22 12.96
CA GLY A 90 -6.82 -9.62 14.03
C GLY A 90 -5.33 -9.50 13.66
N LEU A 91 -4.99 -9.52 12.35
CA LEU A 91 -3.65 -9.23 11.88
C LEU A 91 -3.34 -7.74 12.00
N VAL A 92 -4.24 -6.88 11.49
CA VAL A 92 -4.08 -5.41 11.53
C VAL A 92 -3.94 -4.91 12.97
N GLU A 93 -4.73 -5.46 13.90
CA GLU A 93 -4.65 -5.11 15.33
C GLU A 93 -3.25 -5.36 15.92
N LYS A 94 -2.55 -6.41 15.50
CA LYS A 94 -1.19 -6.72 16.00
C LYS A 94 -0.15 -5.69 15.58
N PHE A 95 -0.41 -4.93 14.52
CA PHE A 95 0.47 -3.85 14.07
C PHE A 95 0.16 -2.50 14.75
N LYS A 96 -0.85 -2.42 15.62
CA LYS A 96 -1.14 -1.20 16.38
C LYS A 96 -0.18 -1.04 17.54
N PHE A 97 0.88 -0.30 17.33
CA PHE A 97 1.83 0.09 18.37
C PHE A 97 1.39 1.40 19.03
N GLN A 98 1.42 1.45 20.36
CA GLN A 98 1.27 2.71 21.10
C GLN A 98 2.55 3.53 20.96
N MET A 99 2.51 4.51 20.06
CA MET A 99 3.59 5.48 19.82
C MET A 99 3.04 6.74 19.14
N SER A 100 3.72 7.88 19.33
CA SER A 100 3.37 9.15 18.68
C SER A 100 3.65 9.10 17.18
N ASP A 101 2.83 9.81 16.40
CA ASP A 101 3.01 10.01 14.95
C ASP A 101 3.12 8.73 14.10
N TYR A 102 2.54 7.63 14.59
CA TYR A 102 2.39 6.39 13.84
C TYR A 102 0.97 6.25 13.30
N LYS A 103 0.85 6.04 11.99
CA LYS A 103 -0.42 5.79 11.31
C LYS A 103 -0.37 4.50 10.53
N ILE A 104 -1.52 3.84 10.46
CA ILE A 104 -1.73 2.67 9.61
C ILE A 104 -2.78 3.05 8.57
N LEU A 105 -2.45 2.89 7.29
CA LEU A 105 -3.40 2.93 6.18
C LEU A 105 -3.67 1.49 5.74
N VAL A 106 -4.95 1.13 5.67
CA VAL A 106 -5.38 -0.17 5.16
C VAL A 106 -6.12 0.06 3.85
N THR A 107 -5.68 -0.59 2.77
CA THR A 107 -6.46 -0.68 1.53
C THR A 107 -7.12 -2.06 1.47
N SER A 108 -8.34 -2.11 0.93
CA SER A 108 -9.16 -3.31 0.94
C SER A 108 -10.29 -3.21 -0.08
N ARG A 109 -10.76 -4.37 -0.54
CA ARG A 109 -11.98 -4.51 -1.36
C ARG A 109 -13.29 -4.39 -0.56
N VAL A 110 -13.20 -4.44 0.77
CA VAL A 110 -14.34 -4.29 1.69
C VAL A 110 -14.06 -3.26 2.77
N ALA A 111 -15.13 -2.66 3.30
CA ALA A 111 -15.02 -1.68 4.38
C ALA A 111 -14.72 -2.33 5.74
N PHE A 112 -13.57 -1.98 6.34
CA PHE A 112 -13.20 -2.39 7.70
C PHE A 112 -13.67 -1.38 8.76
N ARG A 113 -14.98 -1.39 9.07
CA ARG A 113 -15.59 -0.43 10.03
C ARG A 113 -14.98 -0.44 11.43
N ARG A 114 -14.33 -1.54 11.83
CA ARG A 114 -13.65 -1.68 13.12
C ARG A 114 -12.46 -0.73 13.29
N PHE A 115 -11.86 -0.25 12.20
CA PHE A 115 -10.66 0.60 12.24
C PHE A 115 -10.94 2.09 12.05
N GLY A 116 -12.21 2.49 12.04
CA GLY A 116 -12.66 3.86 11.87
C GLY A 116 -13.55 4.03 10.65
N THR A 117 -13.70 5.28 10.21
CA THR A 117 -14.52 5.63 9.05
C THR A 117 -13.82 5.19 7.77
N PRO A 118 -14.41 4.26 7.00
CA PRO A 118 -13.86 3.87 5.71
C PRO A 118 -13.87 5.06 4.75
N PHE A 119 -12.81 5.21 3.97
CA PHE A 119 -12.78 6.12 2.83
C PHE A 119 -13.03 5.32 1.57
N GLN A 120 -14.19 5.50 0.95
CA GLN A 120 -14.54 4.84 -0.30
C GLN A 120 -13.98 5.66 -1.46
N LEU A 121 -13.16 5.02 -2.30
CA LEU A 121 -12.70 5.63 -3.54
C LEU A 121 -13.80 5.53 -4.58
N ASP A 122 -14.15 6.66 -5.18
CA ASP A 122 -15.05 6.69 -6.32
C ASP A 122 -14.33 6.20 -7.59
N PRO A 123 -15.07 5.60 -8.54
CA PRO A 123 -14.55 5.35 -9.88
C PRO A 123 -14.06 6.66 -10.52
N LEU A 124 -13.06 6.54 -11.41
CA LEU A 124 -12.67 7.67 -12.26
C LEU A 124 -13.87 8.10 -13.10
N ASP A 125 -14.08 9.42 -13.22
CA ASP A 125 -15.02 9.94 -14.22
C ASP A 125 -14.53 9.64 -15.64
N LEU A 126 -15.43 9.84 -16.61
CA LEU A 126 -15.19 9.49 -18.00
C LEU A 126 -13.96 10.19 -18.57
N ASP A 127 -13.78 11.48 -18.30
CA ASP A 127 -12.70 12.27 -18.86
C ASP A 127 -11.34 11.80 -18.32
N HIS A 128 -11.25 11.56 -17.01
CA HIS A 128 -10.04 11.00 -16.40
C HIS A 128 -9.79 9.54 -16.81
N ALA A 129 -10.84 8.72 -16.97
CA ALA A 129 -10.72 7.34 -17.43
C ALA A 129 -10.21 7.26 -18.87
N VAL A 130 -10.77 8.08 -19.78
CA VAL A 130 -10.34 8.20 -21.18
C VAL A 130 -8.90 8.72 -21.25
N SER A 131 -8.56 9.72 -20.44
CA SER A 131 -7.19 10.24 -20.35
C SER A 131 -6.19 9.17 -19.90
N LEU A 132 -6.54 8.39 -18.87
CA LEU A 132 -5.71 7.29 -18.38
C LEU A 132 -5.55 6.19 -19.45
N PHE A 133 -6.64 5.83 -20.13
CA PHE A 133 -6.61 4.84 -21.21
C PHE A 133 -5.70 5.28 -22.35
N HIS A 134 -5.84 6.52 -22.82
CA HIS A 134 -4.98 7.05 -23.88
C HIS A 134 -3.51 7.08 -23.47
N HIS A 135 -3.20 7.48 -22.24
CA HIS A 135 -1.84 7.48 -21.73
C HIS A 135 -1.19 6.09 -21.84
N PHE A 136 -1.87 5.03 -21.40
CA PHE A 136 -1.35 3.66 -21.50
C PHE A 136 -1.37 3.09 -22.92
N ALA A 137 -2.37 3.42 -23.74
CA ALA A 137 -2.41 3.03 -25.15
C ALA A 137 -1.20 3.63 -25.90
N GLN A 138 -0.88 4.90 -25.65
CA GLN A 138 0.25 5.60 -26.27
C GLN A 138 1.62 5.14 -25.77
N LEU A 139 1.75 4.77 -24.48
CA LEU A 139 3.00 4.18 -23.95
C LEU A 139 3.39 2.87 -24.66
N ASN A 140 2.40 2.09 -25.12
CA ASN A 140 2.64 0.90 -25.94
C ASN A 140 3.03 1.24 -27.40
N HIS A 141 2.86 2.50 -27.81
CA HIS A 141 3.09 2.97 -29.18
C HIS A 141 4.49 3.53 -29.45
N ASN A 142 5.43 3.35 -28.52
CA ASN A 142 6.86 3.29 -28.89
C ASN A 142 7.18 2.06 -29.78
N SER A 143 6.19 1.20 -30.06
CA SER A 143 6.12 0.40 -31.28
C SER A 143 4.93 0.88 -32.16
N SER A 144 5.21 1.19 -33.42
CA SER A 144 4.47 2.10 -34.30
C SER A 144 3.00 1.74 -34.63
N TYR A 145 2.04 2.13 -33.81
CA TYR A 145 0.65 2.20 -34.26
C TYR A 145 -0.05 3.40 -33.61
N MET A 146 -0.86 4.15 -34.34
CA MET A 146 -1.74 5.16 -33.73
C MET A 146 -3.17 4.69 -33.94
N PRO A 147 -4.00 4.55 -32.89
CA PRO A 147 -5.41 4.24 -33.08
C PRO A 147 -6.14 5.49 -33.60
N ASP A 148 -7.04 5.27 -34.54
CA ASP A 148 -7.84 6.31 -35.18
C ASP A 148 -8.74 7.03 -34.18
N LYS A 149 -8.82 8.37 -34.29
CA LYS A 149 -9.51 9.26 -33.35
C LYS A 149 -11.04 9.17 -33.42
N ASN A 150 -11.58 8.33 -34.31
CA ASN A 150 -13.01 8.18 -34.55
C ASN A 150 -13.71 7.05 -33.77
N LEU A 151 -13.02 6.33 -32.88
CA LEU A 151 -13.60 5.18 -32.18
C LEU A 151 -14.27 5.50 -30.83
N VAL A 152 -14.35 6.76 -30.42
CA VAL A 152 -15.05 7.18 -29.19
C VAL A 152 -16.39 7.82 -29.55
N ARG A 153 -17.27 7.05 -30.21
CA ARG A 153 -18.71 7.30 -30.26
C ARG A 153 -19.43 5.96 -30.37
N GLU A 154 -19.96 5.48 -29.25
CA GLU A 154 -21.29 4.91 -29.07
C GLU A 154 -21.59 4.75 -27.58
#